data_AF-A0A7C3YRI0-F1
#
_entry.id   AF-A0A7C3YRI0-F1
#
_cell.length_a   1.000
_cell.length_b   1.000
_cell.length_c   1.000
_cell.angle_alpha   90.00
_cell.angle_beta   90.00
_cell.angle_gamma   90.00
#
_symmetry.space_group_name_H-M   'P 1'
#
loop_
_entity.id
_entity.type
_entity.pdbx_description
1 polymer ?
#
loop_
_entity_poly.entity_id
_entity_poly.type
_entity_poly.pdbx_seq_one_letter_code
_entity_poly.pdbx_strand_id
1 'polypeptide(L)'
;QCFSIDNGRFNMLFGKDEILLSALILGAKGAVGSTYNFAAPLYHLIMTAYQAGDIETAQIEQMNAVRMVSVLLKYGGISAGKSVMKMIGVDCGPVRLPLKNLTDEQYQSFYNELSQIGFFRYCSVQARDNLLFNRR
;
A
#
# COMPACT_ATOMS: atom_id res chain seq x y z
N GLN A 1 -14.38 -7.76 -19.15
CA GLN A 1 -15.02 -7.23 -20.38
C GLN A 1 -14.09 -6.32 -21.18
N CYS A 2 -13.34 -5.38 -20.57
CA CYS A 2 -12.45 -4.49 -21.35
C CYS A 2 -11.24 -5.19 -22.02
N PHE A 3 -10.76 -6.31 -21.48
CA PHE A 3 -9.58 -7.02 -22.03
C PHE A 3 -9.85 -7.65 -23.40
N SER A 4 -11.08 -8.09 -23.66
CA SER A 4 -11.48 -8.74 -24.90
C SER A 4 -11.88 -7.76 -26.00
N ILE A 5 -11.75 -6.44 -25.77
CA ILE A 5 -12.09 -5.43 -26.77
C ILE A 5 -10.91 -5.26 -27.70
N ASP A 6 -11.19 -5.25 -29.00
CA ASP A 6 -10.24 -4.84 -30.05
C ASP A 6 -8.89 -5.57 -29.95
N ASN A 7 -8.98 -6.90 -29.78
CA ASN A 7 -7.84 -7.81 -29.67
C ASN A 7 -6.80 -7.42 -28.60
N GLY A 8 -7.24 -6.80 -27.50
CA GLY A 8 -6.36 -6.39 -26.41
C GLY A 8 -5.48 -5.17 -26.75
N ARG A 9 -5.90 -4.32 -27.69
CA ARG A 9 -5.16 -3.09 -28.08
C ARG A 9 -4.86 -2.16 -26.90
N PHE A 10 -5.73 -2.15 -25.88
CA PHE A 10 -5.64 -1.20 -24.77
C PHE A 10 -4.84 -1.75 -23.59
N ASN A 11 -4.01 -0.89 -23.00
CA ASN A 11 -3.35 -1.20 -21.74
C ASN A 11 -4.33 -1.00 -20.57
N MET A 12 -4.72 -2.10 -19.94
CA MET A 12 -5.54 -2.06 -18.74
C MET A 12 -4.65 -1.94 -17.50
N LEU A 13 -4.78 -0.83 -16.80
CA LEU A 13 -4.21 -0.62 -15.47
C LEU A 13 -5.29 -0.85 -14.43
N PHE A 14 -4.91 -1.51 -13.34
CA PHE A 14 -5.84 -1.91 -12.29
C PHE A 14 -5.78 -0.98 -11.08
N GLY A 15 -6.96 -0.63 -10.53
CA GLY A 15 -7.11 0.44 -9.55
C GLY A 15 -7.33 0.01 -8.09
N LYS A 16 -7.33 -1.30 -7.81
CA LYS A 16 -7.63 -1.84 -6.48
C LYS A 16 -6.48 -2.68 -5.96
N ASP A 17 -5.70 -2.09 -5.07
CA ASP A 17 -4.43 -2.63 -4.61
C ASP A 17 -4.62 -3.95 -3.83
N GLU A 18 -5.74 -4.08 -3.11
CA GLU A 18 -6.12 -5.28 -2.34
C GLU A 18 -6.50 -6.50 -3.20
N ILE A 19 -6.63 -6.34 -4.53
CA ILE A 19 -6.94 -7.44 -5.46
C ILE A 19 -6.02 -7.44 -6.70
N LEU A 20 -4.79 -6.93 -6.57
CA LEU A 20 -3.79 -6.88 -7.65
C LEU A 20 -3.55 -8.25 -8.31
N LEU A 21 -3.30 -9.30 -7.52
CA LEU A 21 -3.02 -10.64 -8.05
C LEU A 21 -4.14 -11.17 -8.95
N SER A 22 -5.40 -10.95 -8.57
CA SER A 22 -6.55 -11.32 -9.40
C SER A 22 -6.55 -10.60 -10.74
N ALA A 23 -6.14 -9.33 -10.76
CA ALA A 23 -6.03 -8.57 -12.00
C ALA A 23 -4.88 -9.08 -12.89
N LEU A 24 -3.73 -9.42 -12.30
CA LEU A 24 -2.60 -10.01 -13.03
C LEU A 24 -3.00 -11.32 -13.71
N ILE A 25 -3.71 -12.20 -13.00
CA ILE A 25 -4.25 -13.47 -13.54
C ILE A 25 -5.17 -13.21 -14.75
N LEU A 26 -5.94 -12.13 -14.73
CA LEU A 26 -6.84 -11.73 -15.82
C LEU A 26 -6.12 -10.97 -16.96
N GLY A 27 -4.80 -10.82 -16.90
CA GLY A 27 -3.99 -10.19 -17.94
C GLY A 27 -3.75 -8.69 -17.76
N ALA A 28 -4.01 -8.12 -16.58
CA ALA A 28 -3.60 -6.74 -16.30
C ALA A 28 -2.08 -6.60 -16.38
N LYS A 29 -1.60 -5.53 -17.00
CA LYS A 29 -0.16 -5.28 -17.22
C LYS A 29 0.46 -4.37 -16.16
N GLY A 30 -0.36 -3.82 -15.27
CA GLY A 30 0.08 -2.93 -14.21
C GLY A 30 -1.09 -2.43 -13.38
N ALA A 31 -0.76 -1.60 -12.39
CA ALA A 31 -1.73 -1.05 -11.45
C ALA A 31 -1.41 0.40 -11.10
N VAL A 32 -2.44 1.13 -10.68
CA VAL A 32 -2.38 2.53 -10.25
C VAL A 32 -3.22 2.67 -8.99
N GLY A 33 -2.66 3.26 -7.95
CA GLY A 33 -3.27 3.23 -6.62
C GLY A 33 -2.47 4.05 -5.62
N SER A 34 -3.08 4.32 -4.47
CA SER A 34 -2.48 5.21 -3.47
C SER A 34 -1.42 4.51 -2.64
N THR A 35 -1.55 3.20 -2.42
CA THR A 35 -0.66 2.47 -1.51
C THR A 35 0.74 2.29 -2.07
N TYR A 36 0.92 2.33 -3.39
CA TYR A 36 2.25 2.28 -4.02
C TYR A 36 3.16 3.45 -3.59
N ASN A 37 2.62 4.58 -3.12
CA ASN A 37 3.45 5.68 -2.60
C ASN A 37 4.33 5.26 -1.43
N PHE A 38 3.84 4.34 -0.59
CA PHE A 38 4.54 3.93 0.62
C PHE A 38 4.80 2.43 0.71
N ALA A 39 4.17 1.58 -0.11
CA ALA A 39 4.28 0.13 -0.05
C ALA A 39 4.68 -0.51 -1.39
N ALA A 40 5.34 0.23 -2.29
CA ALA A 40 5.77 -0.31 -3.59
C ALA A 40 6.54 -1.64 -3.48
N PRO A 41 7.47 -1.84 -2.52
CA PRO A 41 8.16 -3.13 -2.35
C PRO A 41 7.22 -4.33 -2.21
N LEU A 42 6.11 -4.22 -1.47
CA LEU A 42 5.13 -5.30 -1.32
C LEU A 42 4.54 -5.72 -2.67
N TYR A 43 4.14 -4.75 -3.48
CA TYR A 43 3.51 -5.02 -4.77
C TYR A 43 4.50 -5.55 -5.81
N HIS A 44 5.77 -5.12 -5.74
CA HIS A 44 6.82 -5.73 -6.53
C HIS A 44 7.03 -7.20 -6.18
N LEU A 45 7.02 -7.58 -4.88
CA LEU A 45 7.11 -8.99 -4.48
C LEU A 45 5.96 -9.83 -5.08
N ILE A 46 4.72 -9.33 -5.01
CA ILE A 46 3.55 -10.00 -5.60
C ILE A 46 3.75 -10.19 -7.11
N MET A 47 4.14 -9.13 -7.82
CA MET A 47 4.31 -9.16 -9.28
C MET A 47 5.46 -10.08 -9.69
N THR A 48 6.60 -10.03 -9.00
CA THR A 48 7.77 -10.86 -9.30
C THR A 48 7.50 -12.34 -9.01
N ALA A 49 6.86 -12.67 -7.88
CA ALA A 49 6.48 -14.04 -7.56
C ALA A 49 5.50 -14.61 -8.61
N TYR A 50 4.48 -13.83 -8.98
CA TYR A 50 3.54 -14.20 -10.04
C TYR A 50 4.23 -14.45 -11.38
N GLN A 51 5.15 -13.56 -11.79
CA GLN A 51 5.91 -13.69 -13.04
C GLN A 51 6.84 -14.91 -13.04
N ALA A 52 7.37 -15.30 -11.87
CA ALA A 52 8.19 -16.50 -11.70
C ALA A 52 7.36 -17.80 -11.64
N GLY A 53 6.03 -17.71 -11.64
CA GLY A 53 5.15 -18.86 -11.44
C GLY A 53 5.03 -19.32 -9.98
N ASP A 54 5.60 -18.57 -9.04
CA ASP A 54 5.47 -18.81 -7.60
C ASP A 54 4.15 -18.20 -7.08
N ILE A 55 3.07 -18.92 -7.34
CA ILE A 55 1.71 -18.49 -6.97
C ILE A 55 1.52 -18.49 -5.45
N GLU A 56 2.19 -19.38 -4.71
CA GLU A 56 2.07 -19.45 -3.25
C GLU A 56 2.60 -18.18 -2.60
N THR A 57 3.82 -17.75 -2.95
CA THR A 57 4.39 -16.49 -2.46
C THR A 57 3.53 -15.30 -2.89
N ALA A 58 3.07 -15.27 -4.13
CA ALA A 58 2.21 -14.19 -4.62
C ALA A 58 0.91 -14.07 -3.81
N GLN A 59 0.29 -15.19 -3.43
CA GLN A 59 -0.92 -15.22 -2.59
C GLN A 59 -0.63 -14.74 -1.16
N ILE A 60 0.47 -15.21 -0.56
CA ILE A 60 0.87 -14.79 0.79
C ILE A 60 1.07 -13.28 0.84
N GLU A 61 1.79 -12.72 -0.13
CA GLU A 61 2.05 -11.28 -0.19
C GLU A 61 0.80 -10.46 -0.55
N GLN A 62 -0.08 -10.99 -1.42
CA GLN A 62 -1.39 -10.36 -1.66
C GLN A 62 -2.21 -10.28 -0.36
N MET A 63 -2.16 -11.29 0.50
CA MET A 63 -2.84 -11.24 1.79
C MET A 63 -2.23 -10.21 2.75
N ASN A 64 -0.93 -9.93 2.68
CA ASN A 64 -0.32 -8.81 3.40
C ASN A 64 -0.87 -7.47 2.90
N ALA A 65 -1.06 -7.30 1.57
CA ALA A 65 -1.66 -6.11 0.99
C ALA A 65 -3.13 -5.93 1.43
N VAL A 66 -3.92 -7.00 1.45
CA VAL A 66 -5.31 -6.97 1.95
C VAL A 66 -5.36 -6.52 3.40
N ARG A 67 -4.49 -7.05 4.27
CA ARG A 67 -4.42 -6.65 5.69
C ARG A 67 -4.05 -5.18 5.84
N MET A 68 -3.05 -4.71 5.10
CA MET A 68 -2.64 -3.30 5.09
C MET A 68 -3.79 -2.37 4.66
N VAL A 69 -4.43 -2.65 3.52
CA VAL A 69 -5.57 -1.85 3.01
C VAL A 69 -6.73 -1.85 3.99
N SER A 70 -7.00 -3.01 4.62
CA SER A 70 -8.05 -3.13 5.63
C SER A 70 -7.80 -2.20 6.82
N VAL A 71 -6.55 -2.09 7.30
CA VAL A 71 -6.20 -1.13 8.36
C VAL A 71 -6.34 0.31 7.85
N LEU A 72 -5.81 0.65 6.66
CA LEU A 72 -5.92 2.00 6.08
C LEU A 72 -7.38 2.50 5.99
N LEU A 73 -8.30 1.62 5.59
CA LEU A 73 -9.72 1.97 5.44
C LEU A 73 -10.39 2.30 6.78
N LYS A 74 -10.00 1.65 7.89
CA LYS A 74 -10.51 1.96 9.24
C LYS A 74 -10.21 3.41 9.66
N TYR A 75 -9.11 3.96 9.17
CA TYR A 75 -8.56 5.26 9.59
C TYR A 75 -8.78 6.38 8.56
N GLY A 76 -9.56 6.13 7.51
CA GLY A 76 -9.92 7.11 6.49
C GLY A 76 -8.86 7.24 5.40
N GLY A 77 -8.94 6.38 4.38
CA GLY A 77 -7.90 6.09 3.37
C GLY A 77 -6.95 7.23 2.97
N ILE A 78 -7.43 8.44 2.66
CA ILE A 78 -6.57 9.59 2.30
C ILE A 78 -5.81 10.13 3.53
N SER A 79 -6.51 10.35 4.66
CA SER A 79 -5.91 10.79 5.92
C SER A 79 -4.93 9.75 6.47
N ALA A 80 -5.30 8.47 6.38
CA ALA A 80 -4.44 7.35 6.75
C ALA A 80 -3.20 7.29 5.85
N GLY A 81 -3.35 7.39 4.53
CA GLY A 81 -2.22 7.39 3.59
C GLY A 81 -1.22 8.52 3.84
N LYS A 82 -1.69 9.75 4.07
CA LYS A 82 -0.80 10.87 4.46
C LYS A 82 -0.11 10.63 5.80
N SER A 83 -0.80 10.00 6.75
CA SER A 83 -0.23 9.65 8.05
C SER A 83 0.85 8.59 7.92
N VAL A 84 0.68 7.59 7.06
CA VAL A 84 1.73 6.62 6.72
C VAL A 84 2.95 7.32 6.12
N MET A 85 2.75 8.24 5.16
CA MET A 85 3.87 9.01 4.59
C MET A 85 4.65 9.73 5.69
N LYS A 86 3.96 10.36 6.65
CA LYS A 86 4.59 10.98 7.81
C LYS A 86 5.33 9.95 8.70
N MET A 87 4.74 8.77 8.96
CA MET A 87 5.38 7.69 9.73
C MET A 87 6.68 7.20 9.10
N ILE A 88 6.77 7.19 7.76
CA ILE A 88 7.99 6.79 7.02
C ILE A 88 8.94 7.95 6.73
N GLY A 89 8.73 9.11 7.37
CA GLY A 89 9.64 10.26 7.32
C GLY A 89 9.36 11.29 6.23
N VAL A 90 8.22 11.22 5.54
CA VAL A 90 7.82 12.17 4.50
C VAL A 90 6.52 12.87 4.92
N ASP A 91 6.64 14.02 5.58
CA ASP A 91 5.45 14.77 6.03
C ASP A 91 4.79 15.51 4.85
N CYS A 92 3.66 14.96 4.36
CA CYS A 92 2.86 15.56 3.29
C CYS A 92 1.78 16.55 3.79
N GLY A 93 1.87 16.97 5.07
CA GLY A 93 0.94 17.89 5.70
C GLY A 93 -0.47 17.32 5.91
N PRO A 94 -1.40 18.14 6.45
CA PRO A 94 -2.75 17.68 6.75
C PRO A 94 -3.58 17.44 5.48
N VAL A 95 -4.72 16.78 5.63
CA VAL A 95 -5.77 16.76 4.60
C VAL A 95 -6.55 18.08 4.59
N ARG A 96 -7.09 18.43 3.42
CA ARG A 96 -7.99 19.57 3.27
C ARG A 96 -9.43 19.14 3.57
N LEU A 97 -10.22 20.05 4.13
CA LEU A 97 -11.66 19.86 4.30
C LEU A 97 -12.34 19.48 2.95
N PRO A 98 -13.37 18.62 2.98
CA PRO A 98 -14.12 18.14 4.15
C PRO A 98 -13.50 16.93 4.88
N LEU A 99 -12.34 16.44 4.43
CA LEU A 99 -11.64 15.34 5.10
C LEU A 99 -11.12 15.80 6.47
N LYS A 100 -11.17 14.91 7.46
CA LYS A 100 -10.63 15.15 8.80
C LYS A 100 -9.29 14.45 8.96
N ASN A 101 -8.34 15.12 9.62
CA ASN A 101 -7.11 14.48 10.06
C ASN A 101 -7.41 13.48 11.18
N LEU A 102 -6.52 12.51 11.37
CA LEU A 102 -6.56 11.66 12.56
C LEU A 102 -6.29 12.49 13.81
N THR A 103 -6.93 12.13 14.93
CA THR A 103 -6.49 12.59 16.25
C THR A 103 -5.17 11.93 16.63
N ASP A 104 -4.48 12.45 17.64
CA ASP A 104 -3.22 11.87 18.11
C ASP A 104 -3.41 10.42 18.62
N GLU A 105 -4.54 10.14 19.29
CA GLU A 105 -4.88 8.79 19.76
C GLU A 105 -5.12 7.83 18.59
N GLN A 106 -5.81 8.30 17.55
CA GLN A 106 -6.04 7.50 16.35
C GLN A 106 -4.75 7.27 15.58
N TYR A 107 -3.87 8.27 15.50
CA TYR A 107 -2.55 8.15 14.88
C TYR A 107 -1.70 7.09 15.57
N GLN A 108 -1.65 7.10 16.92
CA GLN A 108 -0.90 6.11 17.69
C GLN A 108 -1.51 4.70 17.56
N SER A 109 -2.84 4.58 17.62
CA SER A 109 -3.53 3.30 17.42
C SER A 109 -3.27 2.72 16.03
N PHE A 110 -3.29 3.58 15.01
CA PHE A 110 -3.01 3.22 13.64
C PHE A 110 -1.57 2.74 13.46
N TYR A 111 -0.59 3.45 14.02
CA TYR A 111 0.82 3.02 14.02
C TYR A 111 1.00 1.63 14.65
N ASN A 112 0.33 1.38 15.78
CA ASN A 112 0.39 0.11 16.49
C ASN A 112 -0.22 -1.04 15.66
N GLU A 113 -1.40 -0.84 15.05
CA GLU A 113 -2.02 -1.85 14.17
C GLU A 113 -1.13 -2.17 12.96
N LEU A 114 -0.53 -1.16 12.33
CA LEU A 114 0.41 -1.36 11.22
C LEU A 114 1.67 -2.13 11.67
N SER A 115 2.18 -1.83 12.87
CA SER A 115 3.32 -2.55 13.45
C SER A 115 3.00 -4.02 13.68
N GLN A 116 1.82 -4.33 14.22
CA GLN A 116 1.38 -5.71 14.51
C GLN A 116 1.26 -6.58 13.26
N ILE A 117 0.83 -6.01 12.13
CA ILE A 117 0.77 -6.74 10.86
C ILE A 117 2.12 -6.78 10.12
N GLY A 118 3.16 -6.17 10.70
CA GLY A 118 4.50 -6.11 10.12
C GLY A 118 4.58 -5.25 8.86
N PHE A 119 3.71 -4.25 8.71
CA PHE A 119 3.63 -3.41 7.51
C PHE A 119 4.97 -2.72 7.18
N PHE A 120 5.68 -2.23 8.19
CA PHE A 120 6.87 -1.38 7.99
C PHE A 120 8.03 -2.05 7.24
N ARG A 121 8.07 -3.39 7.17
CA ARG A 121 9.07 -4.11 6.34
C ARG A 121 8.88 -3.89 4.83
N TYR A 122 7.69 -3.45 4.43
CA TYR A 122 7.32 -3.21 3.05
C TYR A 122 7.40 -1.73 2.64
N CYS A 123 7.84 -0.85 3.52
CA CYS A 123 7.84 0.58 3.23
C CYS A 123 8.84 0.96 2.14
N SER A 124 8.41 1.79 1.18
CA SER A 124 9.24 2.31 0.08
C SER A 124 10.42 3.14 0.58
N VAL A 125 10.26 3.76 1.76
CA VAL A 125 11.33 4.42 2.50
C VAL A 125 11.40 3.71 3.84
N GLN A 126 12.52 3.06 4.14
CA GLN A 126 12.78 2.61 5.50
C GLN A 126 12.98 3.86 6.35
N ALA A 127 12.25 3.96 7.46
CA ALA A 127 12.56 4.97 8.47
C ALA A 127 14.08 4.89 8.70
N ARG A 128 14.79 6.00 8.49
CA ARG A 128 16.21 6.05 8.80
C ARG A 128 16.34 5.73 10.28
N ASP A 129 16.72 4.50 10.58
CA ASP A 129 17.31 4.18 11.88
C ASP A 129 18.47 5.17 12.07
N ASN A 130 18.44 5.89 13.19
CA ASN A 130 19.40 6.91 13.62
C ASN A 130 19.23 8.31 13.00
N LEU A 131 18.53 9.18 13.74
CA LEU A 131 18.89 10.57 14.08
C LEU A 131 17.58 11.27 14.46
N LEU A 132 17.20 11.23 15.75
CA LEU A 132 16.40 12.30 16.42
C LEU A 132 16.10 11.98 17.90
N PHE A 133 16.37 10.77 18.40
CA PHE A 133 16.20 10.43 19.84
C PHE A 133 17.47 10.59 20.72
N ASN A 134 18.59 11.09 20.18
CA ASN A 134 19.82 11.35 20.96
C ASN A 134 20.35 12.78 20.76
N ARG A 135 19.50 13.78 21.03
CA ARG A 135 19.96 15.14 21.38
C ARG A 135 19.26 15.58 22.67
N ARG A 136 19.74 15.02 23.78
CA ARG A 136 19.88 15.71 25.06
C ARG A 136 21.28 15.41 25.57
#